data_AF-A0A7C9I0L3-F1
#
_entry.id   AF-A0A7C9I0L3-F1
#
_cell.length_a   1.000
_cell.length_b   1.000
_cell.length_c   1.000
_cell.angle_alpha   90.00
_cell.angle_beta   90.00
_cell.angle_gamma   90.00
#
_symmetry.space_group_name_H-M   'P 1'
#
loop_
_entity.id
_entity.type
_entity.pdbx_description
1 polymer ?
#
loop_
_entity_poly.entity_id
_entity_poly.type
_entity_poly.pdbx_seq_one_letter_code
_entity_poly.pdbx_strand_id
1 'polypeptide(L)'
;MQDAARPQLPPAVYVLPEKSHLELVELREYMRVMGRLAEPGTTAASGFDKALRSHSFVWVFKRVERSIGRALKKVYWSAELQERAR
;
A
#
# COMPACT_ATOMS: atom_id res chain seq x y z
N MET A 1 17.50 33.73 23.71
CA MET A 1 17.86 32.52 24.47
C MET A 1 17.18 31.34 23.79
N GLN A 2 17.99 30.50 23.15
CA GLN A 2 17.77 29.16 22.60
C GLN A 2 16.32 28.67 22.36
N ASP A 3 15.95 28.63 21.08
CA ASP A 3 15.02 27.62 20.56
C ASP A 3 15.58 26.24 20.94
N ALA A 4 14.96 25.59 21.92
CA ALA A 4 15.28 24.21 22.27
C ALA A 4 14.87 23.32 21.10
N ALA A 5 15.85 22.95 20.28
CA ALA A 5 15.68 21.97 19.20
C ALA A 5 14.97 20.74 19.77
N ARG A 6 13.75 20.44 19.27
CA ARG A 6 13.06 19.20 19.61
C ARG A 6 14.03 18.06 19.30
N PRO A 7 14.26 17.13 20.25
CA PRO A 7 15.12 15.99 19.98
C PRO A 7 14.53 15.25 18.78
N GLN A 8 15.27 15.24 17.66
CA GLN A 8 14.90 14.48 16.48
C GLN A 8 15.04 13.01 16.88
N LEU A 9 13.91 12.37 17.21
CA LEU A 9 13.89 10.95 17.44
C LEU A 9 14.35 10.26 16.14
N PRO A 10 15.38 9.40 16.21
CA PRO A 10 15.87 8.72 15.03
C PRO A 10 14.73 7.92 14.40
N PRO A 11 14.60 7.94 13.06
CA PRO A 11 13.47 7.35 12.37
C PRO A 11 13.33 5.88 12.77
N ALA A 12 12.13 5.48 13.18
CA ALA A 12 11.86 4.08 13.49
C ALA A 12 12.01 3.26 12.20
N VAL A 13 13.05 2.42 12.16
CA VAL A 13 13.32 1.58 10.98
C VAL A 13 12.52 0.29 11.11
N TYR A 14 11.58 0.13 10.18
CA TYR A 14 10.79 -1.07 10.04
C TYR A 14 11.36 -1.94 8.93
N VAL A 15 11.46 -3.24 9.17
CA VAL A 15 11.92 -4.20 8.17
C VAL A 15 10.73 -4.84 7.51
N LEU A 16 10.76 -4.87 6.18
CA LEU A 16 9.85 -5.67 5.38
C LEU A 16 10.68 -6.76 4.69
N PRO A 17 10.36 -8.06 4.91
CA PRO A 17 11.01 -9.14 4.17
C PRO A 17 10.84 -8.93 2.66
N GLU A 18 11.87 -9.25 1.88
CA GLU A 18 11.91 -9.03 0.43
C GLU A 18 10.68 -9.61 -0.28
N LYS A 19 10.27 -10.84 0.06
CA LYS A 19 9.06 -11.45 -0.49
C LYS A 19 7.81 -10.61 -0.25
N SER A 20 7.67 -10.05 0.95
CA SER A 20 6.53 -9.17 1.29
C SER A 20 6.61 -7.83 0.58
N HIS A 21 7.82 -7.33 0.29
CA HIS A 21 8.02 -6.15 -0.55
C HIS A 21 7.55 -6.40 -2.00
N LEU A 22 7.95 -7.53 -2.60
CA LEU A 22 7.54 -7.89 -3.96
C LEU A 22 6.02 -8.06 -4.08
N GLU A 23 5.38 -8.71 -3.10
CA GLU A 23 3.92 -8.84 -3.05
C GLU A 23 3.20 -7.48 -3.00
N LEU A 24 3.78 -6.48 -2.32
CA LEU A 24 3.24 -5.11 -2.30
C LEU A 24 3.42 -4.39 -3.65
N VAL A 25 4.56 -4.61 -4.33
CA VAL A 25 4.81 -4.04 -5.66
C VAL A 25 3.82 -4.60 -6.68
N GLU A 26 3.62 -5.91 -6.73
CA GLU A 26 2.61 -6.52 -7.61
C GLU A 26 1.21 -5.97 -7.33
N LEU A 27 0.85 -5.85 -6.04
CA LEU A 27 -0.45 -5.30 -5.66
C LEU A 27 -0.64 -3.87 -6.17
N ARG A 28 0.39 -3.03 -6.07
CA ARG A 28 0.36 -1.66 -6.61
C ARG A 28 0.10 -1.65 -8.11
N GLU A 29 0.76 -2.52 -8.87
CA GLU A 29 0.56 -2.58 -10.32
C GLU A 29 -0.86 -3.08 -10.66
N TYR A 30 -1.38 -4.08 -9.95
CA TYR A 30 -2.77 -4.52 -10.11
C TYR A 30 -3.78 -3.40 -9.83
N MET A 31 -3.57 -2.62 -8.76
CA MET A 31 -4.43 -1.47 -8.45
C MET A 31 -4.36 -0.39 -9.52
N ARG A 32 -3.17 -0.12 -10.07
CA ARG A 32 -2.99 0.87 -11.15
C ARG A 32 -3.74 0.48 -12.41
N VAL A 33 -3.68 -0.80 -12.81
CA VAL A 33 -4.42 -1.31 -13.96
C VAL A 33 -5.93 -1.23 -13.72
N MET A 34 -6.40 -1.67 -12.55
CA MET A 34 -7.82 -1.58 -12.20
C MET A 34 -8.34 -0.14 -12.15
N GLY A 35 -7.54 0.81 -11.66
CA GLY A 35 -7.90 2.24 -11.64
C GLY A 35 -8.09 2.82 -13.04
N ARG A 36 -7.26 2.41 -14.02
CA ARG A 36 -7.42 2.82 -15.42
C ARG A 36 -8.68 2.24 -16.06
N LEU A 37 -9.00 0.98 -15.74
CA LEU A 37 -10.25 0.34 -16.20
C LEU A 37 -11.49 0.94 -15.52
N ALA A 38 -11.33 1.51 -14.33
CA ALA A 38 -12.36 2.23 -13.58
C ALA A 38 -12.74 3.58 -14.19
N GLU A 39 -11.86 4.16 -15.02
CA GLU A 39 -11.96 5.55 -15.44
C GLU A 39 -13.25 5.75 -16.29
N PRO A 40 -14.07 6.77 -15.98
CA PRO A 40 -15.25 7.08 -16.79
C PRO A 40 -14.83 7.60 -18.17
N GLY A 41 -15.45 7.10 -19.24
CA GLY A 41 -15.24 7.62 -20.61
C GLY A 41 -14.47 6.70 -21.57
N THR A 42 -14.06 5.50 -21.13
CA THR A 42 -13.61 4.46 -22.07
C THR A 42 -14.82 3.82 -22.76
N THR A 43 -14.68 3.42 -24.03
CA THR A 43 -15.74 2.81 -24.87
C THR A 43 -16.39 1.56 -24.24
N ALA A 44 -15.77 0.97 -23.22
CA ALA A 44 -16.29 -0.14 -22.42
C ALA A 44 -17.42 0.28 -21.44
N ALA A 45 -17.52 1.57 -21.09
CA ALA A 45 -18.46 2.13 -20.12
C ALA A 45 -19.92 2.21 -20.64
N SER A 46 -20.44 1.12 -21.20
CA SER A 46 -21.87 0.94 -21.42
C SER A 46 -22.62 0.85 -20.08
N GLY A 47 -23.93 1.10 -20.06
CA GLY A 47 -24.73 1.10 -18.83
C GLY A 47 -24.68 -0.19 -17.99
N PHE A 48 -24.36 -1.33 -18.61
CA PHE A 48 -24.16 -2.62 -17.94
C PHE A 48 -22.89 -2.65 -17.08
N ASP A 49 -21.86 -1.90 -17.48
CA ASP A 49 -20.55 -1.85 -16.86
C ASP A 49 -20.56 -1.12 -15.51
N LYS A 50 -21.50 -0.18 -15.32
CA LYS A 50 -21.65 0.59 -14.06
C LYS A 50 -21.98 -0.29 -12.85
N ALA A 51 -22.82 -1.31 -13.01
CA ALA A 51 -23.20 -2.22 -11.92
C ALA A 51 -22.09 -3.24 -11.63
N LEU A 52 -21.43 -3.77 -12.68
CA LEU A 52 -20.29 -4.67 -12.55
C LEU A 52 -19.13 -3.98 -11.84
N ARG A 53 -18.84 -2.70 -12.18
CA ARG A 53 -17.78 -1.89 -11.56
C ARG A 53 -17.87 -1.90 -10.04
N SER A 54 -19.03 -1.58 -9.44
CA SER A 54 -19.14 -1.53 -7.98
C SER A 54 -18.82 -2.87 -7.30
N HIS A 55 -19.30 -3.99 -7.86
CA HIS A 55 -19.04 -5.31 -7.27
C HIS A 55 -17.59 -5.77 -7.49
N SER A 56 -17.03 -5.51 -8.67
CA SER A 56 -15.63 -5.77 -9.00
C SER A 56 -14.67 -4.92 -8.16
N PHE A 57 -14.98 -3.64 -7.93
CA PHE A 57 -14.18 -2.76 -7.06
C PHE A 57 -14.21 -3.23 -5.61
N VAL A 58 -15.37 -3.65 -5.09
CA VAL A 58 -15.47 -4.20 -3.73
C VAL A 58 -14.57 -5.43 -3.57
N TRP A 59 -14.54 -6.33 -4.55
CA TRP A 59 -13.64 -7.49 -4.52
C TRP A 59 -12.16 -7.08 -4.56
N VAL A 60 -11.80 -6.12 -5.43
CA VAL A 60 -10.42 -5.60 -5.52
C VAL A 60 -10.01 -4.95 -4.20
N PHE A 61 -10.83 -4.08 -3.61
CA PHE A 61 -10.53 -3.43 -2.34
C PHE A 61 -10.34 -4.44 -1.21
N LYS A 62 -11.19 -5.47 -1.12
CA LYS A 62 -11.01 -6.57 -0.15
C LYS A 62 -9.71 -7.34 -0.39
N ARG A 63 -9.32 -7.57 -1.64
CA ARG A 63 -8.04 -8.23 -1.96
C ARG A 63 -6.85 -7.37 -1.56
N VAL A 64 -6.92 -6.06 -1.80
CA VAL A 64 -5.90 -5.07 -1.41
C VAL A 64 -5.76 -5.00 0.10
N GLU A 65 -6.87 -4.82 0.82
CA GLU A 65 -6.94 -4.78 2.28
C GLU A 65 -6.29 -6.03 2.91
N ARG A 66 -6.65 -7.23 2.44
CA ARG A 66 -6.03 -8.47 2.93
C ARG A 66 -4.54 -8.56 2.65
N SER A 67 -4.09 -8.05 1.49
CA SER A 67 -2.69 -8.14 1.09
C SER A 67 -1.83 -7.15 1.87
N ILE A 68 -2.32 -5.93 2.09
CA ILE A 68 -1.73 -4.96 3.03
C ILE A 68 -1.69 -5.56 4.44
N GLY A 69 -2.79 -6.16 4.90
CA GLY A 69 -2.84 -6.82 6.21
C GLY A 69 -1.82 -7.95 6.36
N ARG A 70 -1.57 -8.74 5.31
CA ARG A 70 -0.50 -9.76 5.32
C ARG A 70 0.89 -9.13 5.38
N ALA A 71 1.15 -8.08 4.60
CA ALA A 71 2.42 -7.37 4.63
C ALA A 71 2.68 -6.75 6.01
N LEU A 72 1.70 -6.06 6.59
CA LEU A 72 1.79 -5.45 7.93
C LEU A 72 2.05 -6.49 9.02
N LYS A 73 1.51 -7.70 8.92
CA LYS A 73 1.83 -8.81 9.84
C LYS A 73 3.28 -9.30 9.75
N LYS A 74 3.99 -8.98 8.66
CA LYS A 74 5.40 -9.33 8.44
C LYS A 74 6.34 -8.17 8.69
N VAL A 75 5.81 -6.96 8.82
CA VAL A 75 6.57 -5.79 9.26
C VAL A 75 6.88 -5.93 10.74
N TYR A 76 8.16 -5.78 11.10
CA TYR A 76 8.59 -5.74 12.48
C TYR A 76 9.59 -4.60 12.69
N TRP A 77 9.67 -4.13 13.93
CA TRP A 77 10.65 -3.13 14.34
C TRP A 77 12.03 -3.79 14.51
N SER A 78 13.08 -3.17 13.96
CA SER A 78 14.45 -3.64 14.13
C SER A 78 15.28 -2.63 14.91
N ALA A 79 15.57 -2.96 16.17
CA ALA A 79 16.48 -2.20 17.03
C ALA A 79 17.88 -2.08 16.40
N GLU A 80 18.37 -3.18 15.80
CA GLU A 80 19.68 -3.25 15.17
C GLU A 80 19.80 -2.27 13.99
N LEU A 81 18.78 -2.21 13.13
CA LEU A 81 18.80 -1.26 12.01
C LEU A 81 18.52 0.17 12.46
N GLN A 82 17.72 0.36 13.51
CA GLN A 82 17.53 1.68 14.10
C GLN A 82 18.84 2.23 14.68
N GLU A 83 19.67 1.38 15.29
CA GLU A 83 20.98 1.78 15.80
C GLU A 83 21.98 2.06 14.66
N ARG A 84 21.91 1.33 13.54
CA ARG A 84 22.72 1.62 12.34
C ARG A 84 22.29 2.86 11.56
N ALA A 85 21.05 3.31 11.75
CA ALA A 85 20.49 4.49 11.09
C ALA A 85 20.70 5.80 11.89
N ARG A 86 21.29 5.71 13.10
CA ARG A 86 21.74 6.83 13.92
C ARG A 86 23.17 7.23 13.54
#